data_AF-A0A2R6XG62-F1
#
_entry.id   AF-A0A2R6XG62-F1
#
_cell.length_a   1.000
_cell.length_b   1.000
_cell.length_c   1.000
_cell.angle_alpha   90.00
_cell.angle_beta   90.00
_cell.angle_gamma   90.00
#
_symmetry.space_group_name_H-M   'P 1'
#
loop_
_entity.id
_entity.type
_entity.pdbx_description
1 polymer ?
#
loop_
_entity_poly.entity_id
_entity_poly.type
_entity_poly.pdbx_seq_one_letter_code
_entity_poly.pdbx_strand_id
1 'polypeptide(L)' 'MPKNKRKGGKNEAEDEKSELVFKEYGQEYAQVLRMPGNGRSEALCIDGTKRLCYIRGKVCIASGDIILVGLRD' A
#
# COMPACT_ATOMS: atom_id res chain seq x y z
N MET A 1 -32.87 -18.84 3.06
CA MET A 1 -31.93 -18.08 2.20
C MET A 1 -30.95 -17.31 3.09
N PRO A 2 -29.64 -17.55 3.04
CA PRO A 2 -28.69 -16.76 3.80
C PRO A 2 -28.50 -15.39 3.14
N LYS A 3 -28.85 -14.30 3.84
CA LYS A 3 -28.60 -12.93 3.40
C LYS A 3 -27.11 -12.61 3.59
N ASN A 4 -26.37 -12.46 2.48
CA ASN A 4 -24.97 -12.06 2.52
C ASN A 4 -24.86 -10.59 2.97
N LYS A 5 -24.35 -10.37 4.18
CA LYS A 5 -24.12 -9.05 4.78
C LYS A 5 -22.89 -8.43 4.09
N ARG A 6 -23.08 -7.84 2.91
CA ARG A 6 -22.03 -7.03 2.25
C ARG A 6 -21.75 -5.84 3.15
N LYS A 7 -20.63 -5.91 3.88
CA LYS A 7 -20.10 -4.83 4.72
C LYS A 7 -19.44 -3.78 3.79
N GLY A 8 -20.24 -3.16 2.94
CA GLY A 8 -19.83 -2.05 2.08
C GLY A 8 -20.03 -0.75 2.83
N GLY A 9 -19.11 -0.40 3.72
CA GLY A 9 -19.01 0.97 4.21
C GLY A 9 -18.56 1.84 3.05
N LYS A 10 -19.41 2.76 2.61
CA LYS A 10 -19.02 3.86 1.71
C LYS A 10 -17.91 4.64 2.42
N ASN A 11 -16.68 4.55 1.92
CA ASN A 11 -15.67 5.52 2.28
C ASN A 11 -16.04 6.82 1.57
N GLU A 12 -16.65 7.75 2.30
CA GLU A 12 -16.85 9.15 1.91
C GLU A 12 -15.50 9.91 2.00
N ALA A 13 -14.44 9.34 1.43
CA ALA A 13 -13.25 10.12 1.15
C ALA A 13 -13.51 10.75 -0.21
N GLU A 14 -13.78 12.05 -0.21
CA GLU A 14 -13.84 12.86 -1.42
C GLU A 14 -12.69 12.46 -2.35
N ASP A 15 -13.05 12.12 -3.58
CA ASP A 15 -12.17 11.85 -4.72
C ASP A 15 -11.45 13.16 -5.13
N GLU A 16 -10.83 13.86 -4.18
CA GLU A 16 -9.83 14.86 -4.48
C GLU A 16 -8.71 14.13 -5.20
N LYS A 17 -8.68 14.29 -6.54
CA LYS A 17 -7.61 13.80 -7.40
C LYS A 17 -6.29 14.37 -6.87
N SER A 18 -5.65 13.57 -6.03
CA SER A 18 -4.36 13.90 -5.45
C SER A 18 -3.32 13.84 -6.56
N GLU A 19 -2.40 14.80 -6.55
CA GLU A 19 -1.29 14.80 -7.50
C GLU A 19 -0.37 13.59 -7.27
N LEU A 20 0.26 13.13 -8.35
CA LEU A 20 1.24 12.04 -8.26
C LEU A 20 2.47 12.53 -7.48
N VAL A 21 2.81 11.81 -6.41
CA VAL A 21 4.04 12.06 -5.64
C VAL A 21 5.21 11.32 -6.27
N PHE A 22 6.27 12.06 -6.60
CA PHE A 22 7.52 11.49 -7.12
C PHE A 22 8.44 11.06 -5.97
N LYS A 23 9.30 10.07 -6.23
CA LYS A 23 10.27 9.63 -5.21
C LYS A 23 11.26 10.73 -4.87
N GLU A 24 11.55 10.87 -3.59
CA GLU A 24 12.60 11.74 -3.06
C GLU A 24 13.78 10.93 -2.48
N TYR A 25 14.82 11.62 -2.03
CA TYR A 25 15.95 10.98 -1.35
C TYR A 25 15.46 10.24 -0.09
N GLY A 26 15.94 9.01 0.10
CA GLY A 26 15.49 8.15 1.20
C GLY A 26 14.14 7.45 0.94
N GLN A 27 13.63 7.49 -0.29
CA GLN A 27 12.45 6.74 -0.70
C GLN A 27 12.73 5.89 -1.95
N GLU A 28 11.98 4.82 -2.13
CA GLU A 28 12.07 3.99 -3.34
C GLU A 28 10.70 3.45 -3.75
N TYR A 29 10.48 3.35 -5.05
CA TYR A 29 9.30 2.65 -5.57
C TYR A 29 9.43 1.15 -5.33
N ALA A 30 8.32 0.49 -5.06
CA ALA A 30 8.28 -0.94 -4.86
C ALA A 30 6.98 -1.54 -5.37
N GLN A 31 7.03 -2.80 -5.78
CA GLN A 31 5.85 -3.59 -6.09
C GLN A 31 5.52 -4.52 -4.93
N VAL A 32 4.26 -4.52 -4.48
CA VAL A 32 3.79 -5.43 -3.43
C VAL A 32 3.78 -6.87 -3.96
N LEU A 33 4.52 -7.75 -3.31
CA LEU A 33 4.52 -9.18 -3.62
C LEU A 33 3.37 -9.88 -2.91
N ARG A 34 3.29 -9.72 -1.59
CA ARG A 34 2.28 -10.37 -0.75
C ARG A 34 1.97 -9.60 0.54
N MET A 35 0.83 -9.94 1.12
CA MET A 35 0.30 -9.35 2.35
C MET A 35 0.36 -10.35 3.51
N PRO A 36 1.43 -10.35 4.34
CA PRO A 36 1.55 -11.26 5.47
C PRO A 36 0.58 -10.95 6.63
N GLY A 37 -0.14 -9.83 6.58
CA GLY A 37 -1.05 -9.38 7.63
C GLY A 37 -0.40 -8.42 8.63
N ASN A 38 -1.10 -8.11 9.73
CA ASN A 38 -0.64 -7.19 10.79
C ASN A 38 -0.19 -5.80 10.30
N GLY A 39 -0.84 -5.28 9.25
CA GLY A 39 -0.49 -3.97 8.68
C GLY A 39 0.88 -3.94 8.00
N ARG A 40 1.37 -5.09 7.52
CA ARG A 40 2.64 -5.22 6.80
C ARG A 40 2.44 -5.73 5.38
N SER A 41 3.38 -5.41 4.52
CA SER A 41 3.50 -5.93 3.16
C SER A 41 4.93 -6.37 2.87
N GLU A 42 5.10 -7.41 2.07
CA GLU A 42 6.40 -7.72 1.46
C GLU A 42 6.42 -7.07 0.07
N ALA A 43 7.42 -6.23 -0.19
CA ALA A 43 7.54 -5.50 -1.44
C ALA A 43 8.95 -5.64 -2.05
N LEU A 44 9.02 -5.78 -3.36
CA LEU A 44 10.26 -5.74 -4.13
C LEU A 44 10.51 -4.29 -4.55
N CYS A 45 11.54 -3.68 -3.98
CA CYS A 45 11.95 -2.32 -4.31
C CYS A 45 12.69 -2.30 -5.66
N ILE A 46 12.62 -1.19 -6.38
CA ILE A 46 13.31 -1.02 -7.68
C ILE A 46 14.84 -1.10 -7.52
N ASP A 47 15.36 -0.84 -6.32
CA ASP A 47 16.76 -1.10 -5.96
C ASP A 47 17.16 -2.60 -5.96
N GLY A 48 16.21 -3.51 -6.20
CA GLY A 48 16.39 -4.97 -6.23
C GLY A 48 16.21 -5.65 -4.87
N THR A 49 16.02 -4.89 -3.79
CA THR A 49 15.91 -5.41 -2.43
C THR A 49 14.47 -5.73 -2.07
N LYS A 50 14.24 -6.92 -1.51
CA LYS A 50 12.95 -7.29 -0.90
C LYS A 50 12.89 -6.73 0.52
N ARG A 51 11.85 -5.94 0.81
CA ARG A 51 11.67 -5.28 2.10
C ARG A 51 10.31 -5.63 2.72
N LEU A 52 10.30 -5.83 4.03
CA LEU A 52 9.08 -5.91 4.82
C LEU A 52 8.66 -4.49 5.22
N CYS A 53 7.60 -3.99 4.60
CA CYS A 53 7.11 -2.62 4.77
C CYS A 53 6.00 -2.56 5.81
N TYR A 54 5.90 -1.44 6.52
CA TYR A 54 4.80 -1.14 7.44
C TYR A 54 3.85 -0.13 6.79
N ILE A 55 2.57 -0.46 6.76
CA ILE A 55 1.53 0.38 6.13
C ILE A 55 1.13 1.46 7.12
N ARG A 56 1.35 2.73 6.75
CA ARG A 56 0.97 3.89 7.57
C ARG A 56 -0.41 4.39 7.16
N GLY A 57 -1.18 4.88 8.13
CA GLY A 57 -2.49 5.48 7.89
C GLY A 57 -3.57 4.47 7.49
N LYS A 58 -4.67 4.97 6.94
CA LYS A 58 -5.84 4.18 6.52
C LYS A 58 -5.81 3.93 5.01
N VAL A 59 -4.76 3.24 4.56
CA VAL A 59 -4.54 2.92 3.14
C VAL A 59 -4.82 1.43 2.91
N CYS A 60 -5.54 1.12 1.84
CA CYS A 60 -5.75 -0.25 1.37
C CYS A 60 -4.82 -0.52 0.19
N ILE A 61 -4.02 -1.58 0.28
CA ILE A 61 -3.12 -2.05 -0.78
C ILE A 61 -3.31 -3.56 -1.00
N ALA A 62 -3.01 -4.03 -2.21
CA ALA A 62 -3.08 -5.43 -2.63
C ALA A 62 -1.77 -5.88 -3.30
N SER A 63 -1.63 -7.19 -3.51
CA SER A 63 -0.52 -7.74 -4.30
C SER A 63 -0.56 -7.20 -5.73
N GLY A 64 0.60 -6.81 -6.25
CA GLY A 64 0.76 -6.23 -7.58
C GLY A 64 0.77 -4.70 -7.62
N ASP A 65 0.25 -4.03 -6.57
CA ASP A 65 0.23 -2.57 -6.49
C ASP A 65 1.64 -1.98 -6.46
N ILE A 66 1.79 -0.83 -7.10
CA ILE A 66 3.01 -0.02 -7.05
C ILE A 66 2.87 1.00 -5.92
N ILE A 67 3.84 1.01 -5.02
CA ILE A 67 3.87 1.86 -3.83
C ILE A 67 5.16 2.65 -3.74
N LEU A 68 5.13 3.78 -3.03
CA LEU A 68 6.32 4.53 -2.64
C LEU A 68 6.68 4.19 -1.19
N VAL A 69 7.89 3.70 -0.97
CA VAL A 69 8.38 3.22 0.33
C VAL A 69 9.42 4.20 0.88
N GLY A 70 9.21 4.71 2.09
CA GLY A 70 10.25 5.42 2.83
C GLY A 70 11.23 4.42 3.44
N LEU A 71 12.52 4.59 3.15
CA LEU A 71 13.60 3.82 3.73
C LEU A 71 13.93 4.35 5.14
N ARG A 72 14.55 3.49 5.94
CA ARG A 72 15.13 3.85 7.24
C ARG A 72 16.62 3.55 7.16
N ASP A 73 17.43 4.43 7.70
CA ASP A 73 18.87 4.18 7.92
C ASP A 73 19.08 3.04 8.92
#